data_AF-W8SNB3-F1
#
_entry.id   AF-W8SNB3-F1
#
_cell.length_a   1.000
_cell.length_b   1.000
_cell.length_c   1.000
_cell.angle_alpha   90.00
_cell.angle_beta   90.00
_cell.angle_gamma   90.00
#
_symmetry.space_group_name_H-M   'P 1'
#
loop_
_entity.id
_entity.type
_entity.pdbx_description
1 polymer ?
#
loop_
_entity_poly.entity_id
_entity_poly.type
_entity_poly.pdbx_seq_one_letter_code
_entity_poly.pdbx_strand_id
1 'polypeptide(L)'
;MADANYPEEMTMAPAWSCTRIPQLALALAVTLATPAAANDTCRWANDGDCDDPSIYGAVSGLCDPGTDTSDCTGYVPPLDISDICLFANDGECDDPSVAGHVTTSCAPGTDNTDCGIVSLEPMEPMDDEPLGDACPPGTIVVDGRCIDEDLMIEEEPAAEK
;
A
#
# COMPACT_ATOMS: atom_id res chain seq x y z
N MET A 1 41.95 -29.41 -55.63
CA MET A 1 40.99 -28.54 -54.91
C MET A 1 39.76 -29.39 -54.64
N ALA A 2 39.38 -29.77 -53.43
CA ALA A 2 39.87 -29.50 -52.09
C ALA A 2 39.47 -30.69 -51.21
N ASP A 3 40.32 -31.05 -50.26
CA ASP A 3 40.03 -32.04 -49.21
C ASP A 3 39.03 -31.48 -48.20
N ALA A 4 38.05 -32.30 -47.80
CA ALA A 4 37.39 -32.18 -46.52
C ALA A 4 37.01 -33.57 -46.02
N ASN A 5 37.93 -34.15 -45.25
CA ASN A 5 37.67 -35.23 -44.32
C ASN A 5 36.53 -34.85 -43.35
N TYR A 6 35.57 -35.76 -43.13
CA TYR A 6 35.04 -36.07 -41.80
C TYR A 6 34.53 -37.51 -41.76
N PRO A 7 35.13 -38.39 -40.95
CA PRO A 7 34.71 -39.78 -40.81
C PRO A 7 33.61 -39.99 -39.75
N GLU A 8 32.65 -40.84 -40.11
CA GLU A 8 32.21 -42.06 -39.38
C GLU A 8 31.45 -41.90 -38.04
N GLU A 9 30.16 -42.27 -38.11
CA GLU A 9 29.42 -43.11 -37.15
C GLU A 9 28.95 -42.53 -35.79
N MET A 10 27.63 -42.26 -35.74
CA MET A 10 26.81 -42.47 -34.55
C MET A 10 26.90 -43.92 -34.11
N THR A 11 27.50 -44.22 -32.95
CA THR A 11 27.09 -45.41 -32.18
C THR A 11 27.20 -45.17 -30.66
N MET A 12 26.04 -45.20 -30.02
CA MET A 12 25.72 -45.81 -28.73
C MET A 12 26.83 -45.97 -27.66
N ALA A 13 26.56 -45.38 -26.50
CA ALA A 13 27.18 -45.70 -25.22
C ALA A 13 27.16 -47.20 -24.89
N PRO A 14 28.18 -47.68 -24.16
CA PRO A 14 27.96 -48.66 -23.11
C PRO A 14 28.37 -48.14 -21.75
N ALA A 15 27.60 -48.62 -20.79
CA ALA A 15 27.58 -48.27 -19.40
C ALA A 15 28.83 -48.76 -18.62
N TRP A 16 29.01 -48.16 -17.44
CA TRP A 16 29.80 -48.62 -16.28
C TRP A 16 31.21 -48.05 -16.12
N SER A 17 31.27 -46.78 -15.70
CA SER A 17 32.30 -46.35 -14.76
C SER A 17 31.61 -45.83 -13.49
N CYS A 18 31.50 -46.71 -12.49
CA CYS A 18 31.12 -46.35 -11.12
C CYS A 18 32.30 -45.61 -10.48
N THR A 19 32.51 -44.33 -10.79
CA THR A 19 33.28 -43.46 -9.90
C THR A 19 32.40 -43.11 -8.71
N ARG A 20 32.60 -43.90 -7.66
CA ARG A 20 32.11 -43.68 -6.30
C ARG A 20 32.59 -42.30 -5.86
N ILE A 21 31.75 -41.28 -5.98
CA ILE A 21 31.98 -40.01 -5.28
C ILE A 21 31.94 -40.39 -3.80
N PRO A 22 33.05 -40.31 -3.03
CA PRO A 22 32.92 -40.43 -1.60
C PRO A 22 31.98 -39.29 -1.21
N GLN A 23 30.86 -39.64 -0.59
CA GLN A 23 29.92 -38.70 0.00
C GLN A 23 30.68 -37.98 1.11
N LEU A 24 31.54 -37.03 0.73
CA LEU A 24 32.19 -36.14 1.66
C LEU A 24 31.06 -35.26 2.15
N ALA A 25 30.58 -35.64 3.32
CA ALA A 25 29.44 -35.08 4.00
C ALA A 25 29.50 -33.56 3.90
N LEU A 26 28.58 -32.99 3.14
CA LEU A 26 28.23 -31.60 3.28
C LEU A 26 27.48 -31.51 4.62
N ALA A 27 28.24 -31.40 5.71
CA ALA A 27 27.71 -31.09 7.02
C ALA A 27 27.19 -29.65 6.96
N LEU A 28 25.92 -29.52 6.62
CA LEU A 28 25.18 -28.28 6.75
C LEU A 28 25.03 -28.01 8.25
N ALA A 29 26.01 -27.35 8.84
CA ALA A 29 25.93 -26.85 10.20
C ALA A 29 24.93 -25.70 10.21
N VAL A 30 23.64 -26.04 10.32
CA VAL A 30 22.61 -25.07 10.70
C VAL A 30 22.89 -24.72 12.16
N THR A 31 23.59 -23.61 12.36
CA THR A 31 23.64 -22.96 13.67
C THR A 31 22.24 -22.47 13.97
N LEU A 32 21.50 -23.22 14.79
CA LEU A 32 20.30 -22.72 15.44
C LEU A 32 20.76 -21.56 16.33
N ALA A 33 20.52 -20.33 15.88
CA ALA A 33 20.63 -19.17 16.75
C ALA A 33 19.66 -19.41 17.89
N THR A 34 20.18 -19.73 19.08
CA THR A 34 19.37 -19.73 20.28
C THR A 34 18.78 -18.33 20.39
N PRO A 35 17.45 -18.17 20.52
CA PRO A 35 16.91 -16.84 20.80
C PRO A 35 17.62 -16.32 22.04
N ALA A 36 18.20 -15.11 21.93
CA ALA A 36 18.76 -14.45 23.10
C ALA A 36 17.66 -14.44 24.17
N ALA A 37 18.00 -14.84 25.39
CA ALA A 37 17.05 -14.74 26.49
C ALA A 37 16.59 -13.28 26.58
N ALA A 38 15.28 -13.07 26.69
CA ALA A 38 14.74 -11.74 26.89
C ALA A 38 15.35 -11.11 28.15
N ASN A 39 15.84 -9.88 28.02
CA ASN A 39 16.28 -9.02 29.10
C ASN A 39 15.09 -8.20 29.62
N ASP A 40 14.53 -8.66 30.74
CA ASP A 40 13.35 -8.10 31.39
C ASP A 40 13.67 -7.67 32.82
N THR A 41 14.65 -6.78 32.94
CA THR A 41 15.16 -6.31 34.24
C THR A 41 14.37 -5.12 34.80
N CYS A 42 13.51 -4.51 33.98
CA CYS A 42 12.63 -3.43 34.39
C CYS A 42 11.47 -3.91 35.25
N ARG A 43 10.91 -3.02 36.09
CA ARG A 43 9.74 -3.36 36.92
C ARG A 43 8.44 -3.52 36.13
N TRP A 44 8.38 -2.92 34.94
CA TRP A 44 7.24 -3.01 34.02
C TRP A 44 7.47 -4.08 32.93
N ALA A 45 8.62 -4.75 32.94
CA ALA A 45 8.82 -5.82 31.98
C ALA A 45 7.85 -6.98 32.22
N ASN A 46 7.30 -7.55 31.14
CA ASN A 46 6.26 -8.59 31.13
C ASN A 46 4.88 -8.12 31.64
N ASP A 47 4.54 -6.84 31.49
CA ASP A 47 3.20 -6.33 31.76
C ASP A 47 2.29 -6.29 30.52
N GLY A 48 2.86 -6.57 29.35
CA GLY A 48 2.15 -6.74 28.08
C GLY A 48 2.18 -5.51 27.19
N ASP A 49 2.76 -4.40 27.65
CA ASP A 49 3.03 -3.22 26.85
C ASP A 49 4.53 -3.10 26.57
N CYS A 50 4.92 -2.61 25.39
CA CYS A 50 6.33 -2.32 25.12
C CYS A 50 6.70 -0.98 25.76
N ASP A 51 7.52 -1.04 26.82
CA ASP A 51 7.92 0.08 27.67
C ASP A 51 9.39 0.49 27.49
N ASP A 52 10.10 -0.16 26.56
CA ASP A 52 11.47 0.16 26.19
C ASP A 52 11.55 1.41 25.28
N PRO A 53 12.12 2.55 25.74
CA PRO A 53 12.17 3.78 24.96
C PRO A 53 13.11 3.71 23.76
N SER A 54 13.91 2.65 23.62
CA SER A 54 14.70 2.40 22.42
C SER A 54 13.87 1.87 21.25
N ILE A 55 12.65 1.43 21.51
CA ILE A 55 11.70 0.96 20.50
C ILE A 55 10.78 2.11 20.11
N TYR A 56 10.76 2.42 18.81
CA TYR A 56 9.90 3.47 18.28
C TYR A 56 8.42 3.13 18.54
N GLY A 57 7.69 4.10 19.08
CA GLY A 57 6.28 3.94 19.41
C GLY A 57 6.00 3.08 20.65
N ALA A 58 7.00 2.80 21.49
CA ALA A 58 6.80 2.24 22.84
C ALA A 58 5.72 3.05 23.60
N VAL A 59 4.86 2.35 24.34
CA VAL A 59 3.62 2.91 24.90
C VAL A 59 3.92 3.95 25.98
N SER A 60 4.84 3.63 26.89
CA SER A 60 5.09 4.46 28.07
C SER A 60 6.54 4.95 28.22
N GLY A 61 7.52 4.20 27.68
CA GLY A 61 8.95 4.50 27.86
C GLY A 61 9.41 4.45 29.33
N LEU A 62 8.74 3.67 30.17
CA LEU A 62 8.98 3.60 31.62
C LEU A 62 10.21 2.75 32.00
N CYS A 63 10.77 2.01 31.05
CA CYS A 63 11.94 1.16 31.27
C CYS A 63 13.23 1.80 30.77
N ASP A 64 14.36 1.30 31.26
CA ASP A 64 15.66 1.64 30.67
C ASP A 64 15.82 0.92 29.30
N PRO A 65 16.60 1.46 28.36
CA PRO A 65 16.84 0.83 27.07
C PRO A 65 17.30 -0.63 27.18
N GLY A 66 16.63 -1.52 26.48
CA GLY A 66 16.91 -2.96 26.43
C GLY A 66 16.48 -3.74 27.66
N THR A 67 15.65 -3.18 28.56
CA THR A 67 15.26 -3.83 29.82
C THR A 67 13.82 -4.33 29.88
N ASP A 68 13.08 -4.19 28.76
CA ASP A 68 11.74 -4.73 28.54
C ASP A 68 11.65 -5.40 27.16
N THR A 69 12.49 -6.41 26.95
CA THR A 69 12.62 -7.01 25.61
C THR A 69 11.54 -8.04 25.30
N SER A 70 10.94 -8.69 26.29
CA SER A 70 9.88 -9.69 26.06
C SER A 70 8.66 -9.07 25.42
N ASP A 71 8.18 -7.94 25.96
CA ASP A 71 6.96 -7.29 25.47
C ASP A 71 7.22 -6.48 24.21
N CYS A 72 8.45 -5.97 24.04
CA CYS A 72 8.87 -5.31 22.82
C CYS A 72 9.25 -6.28 21.68
N THR A 73 9.40 -7.58 21.93
CA THR A 73 9.72 -8.55 20.87
C THR A 73 8.53 -8.71 19.94
N GLY A 74 8.67 -8.25 18.69
CA GLY A 74 7.58 -8.26 17.73
C GLY A 74 6.52 -7.18 17.99
N TYR A 75 6.79 -6.25 18.90
CA TYR A 75 6.00 -5.04 19.05
C TYR A 75 6.06 -4.26 17.75
N VAL A 76 4.89 -4.13 17.14
CA VAL A 76 4.65 -3.20 16.06
C VAL A 76 3.80 -2.12 16.72
N PRO A 77 4.32 -0.89 16.94
CA PRO A 77 3.45 0.18 17.38
C PRO A 77 2.26 0.25 16.41
N PRO A 78 1.05 0.61 16.86
CA PRO A 78 -0.06 0.87 15.96
C PRO A 78 0.35 1.97 14.97
N LEU A 79 0.94 1.57 13.85
CA LEU A 79 1.34 2.45 12.77
C LEU A 79 0.12 2.62 11.90
N ASP A 80 -0.71 3.56 12.29
CA ASP A 80 -1.13 4.51 11.29
C ASP A 80 -0.33 5.80 11.49
N ILE A 81 0.99 5.73 11.24
CA ILE A 81 1.79 6.96 10.97
C ILE A 81 1.29 7.67 9.71
N SER A 82 0.49 6.96 8.92
CA SER A 82 -0.09 7.32 7.66
C SER A 82 -1.03 8.52 7.84
N ASP A 83 -1.66 8.69 9.03
CA ASP A 83 -2.57 9.81 9.30
C ASP A 83 -2.34 10.55 10.64
N ILE A 84 -1.08 10.81 10.98
CA ILE A 84 -0.76 11.45 12.28
C ILE A 84 -0.73 12.97 12.25
N CYS A 85 -0.70 13.59 11.06
CA CYS A 85 -0.69 15.05 10.99
C CYS A 85 -2.08 15.61 11.28
N LEU A 86 -2.15 16.91 11.60
CA LEU A 86 -3.40 17.59 11.92
C LEU A 86 -4.43 17.54 10.78
N PHE A 87 -3.96 17.40 9.54
CA PHE A 87 -4.77 17.49 8.32
C PHE A 87 -4.95 16.15 7.60
N ALA A 88 -4.52 15.02 8.18
CA ALA A 88 -4.50 13.73 7.49
C ALA A 88 -5.84 13.11 7.08
N ASN A 89 -6.96 13.76 7.41
CA ASN A 89 -8.32 13.27 7.21
C ASN A 89 -9.27 14.45 6.92
N ASP A 90 -8.78 15.50 6.28
CA ASP A 90 -9.58 16.67 5.94
C ASP A 90 -10.13 16.64 4.50
N GLY A 91 -9.84 15.56 3.77
CA GLY A 91 -10.30 15.32 2.41
C GLY A 91 -9.37 15.90 1.34
N GLU A 92 -8.21 16.44 1.71
CA GLU A 92 -7.18 16.93 0.81
C GLU A 92 -5.88 16.13 1.00
N CYS A 93 -5.16 15.89 -0.10
CA CYS A 93 -3.82 15.31 -0.01
C CYS A 93 -2.80 16.41 0.32
N ASP A 94 -2.23 16.37 1.51
CA ASP A 94 -1.32 17.32 2.16
C ASP A 94 0.12 16.79 2.33
N ASP A 95 0.38 15.57 1.87
CA ASP A 95 1.69 14.95 1.86
C ASP A 95 2.56 15.45 0.67
N PRO A 96 3.67 16.19 0.92
CA PRO A 96 4.53 16.72 -0.13
C PRO A 96 5.31 15.64 -0.91
N SER A 97 5.32 14.39 -0.44
CA SER A 97 5.97 13.27 -1.12
C SER A 97 5.08 12.60 -2.18
N VAL A 98 3.79 12.92 -2.21
CA VAL A 98 2.82 12.40 -3.18
C VAL A 98 2.66 13.38 -4.34
N ALA A 99 2.78 12.88 -5.58
CA ALA A 99 2.57 13.68 -6.76
C ALA A 99 1.06 13.99 -6.92
N GLY A 100 0.71 15.27 -6.99
CA GLY A 100 -0.69 15.70 -7.04
C GLY A 100 -1.26 16.11 -5.68
N HIS A 101 -0.43 16.25 -4.64
CA HIS A 101 -0.83 16.87 -3.38
C HIS A 101 -1.45 18.26 -3.62
N VAL A 102 -2.48 18.59 -2.86
CA VAL A 102 -3.15 19.89 -2.86
C VAL A 102 -2.33 20.89 -2.04
N THR A 103 -1.91 20.50 -0.83
CA THR A 103 -1.08 21.34 0.04
C THR A 103 0.15 20.59 0.57
N THR A 104 0.96 21.23 1.42
CA THR A 104 2.15 20.63 2.06
C THR A 104 2.08 20.79 3.57
N SER A 105 0.89 20.65 4.13
CA SER A 105 0.61 20.89 5.55
C SER A 105 1.04 19.73 6.45
N CYS A 106 1.36 18.58 5.84
CA CYS A 106 1.82 17.38 6.52
C CYS A 106 3.27 17.04 6.20
N ALA A 107 3.88 16.25 7.07
CA ALA A 107 5.20 15.67 6.79
C ALA A 107 5.03 14.48 5.82
N PRO A 108 6.08 14.10 5.07
CA PRO A 108 6.04 12.92 4.24
C PRO A 108 5.56 11.66 4.98
N GLY A 109 4.58 10.97 4.40
CA GLY A 109 3.95 9.75 4.88
C GLY A 109 3.02 9.92 6.08
N THR A 110 2.55 11.15 6.35
CA THR A 110 1.70 11.46 7.52
C THR A 110 0.29 11.92 7.19
N ASP A 111 -0.06 11.91 5.91
CA ASP A 111 -1.41 12.05 5.39
C ASP A 111 -1.60 11.07 4.22
N ASN A 112 -2.14 9.90 4.49
CA ASN A 112 -2.21 8.79 3.55
C ASN A 112 -3.65 8.36 3.26
N THR A 113 -4.60 8.63 4.15
CA THR A 113 -6.02 8.35 3.91
C THR A 113 -6.53 9.19 2.74
N ASP A 114 -6.18 10.47 2.68
CA ASP A 114 -6.61 11.37 1.60
C ASP A 114 -5.66 11.30 0.38
N CYS A 115 -4.38 11.00 0.58
CA CYS A 115 -3.42 10.78 -0.52
C CYS A 115 -3.46 9.37 -1.15
N GLY A 116 -4.14 8.40 -0.53
CA GLY A 116 -4.29 7.01 -0.99
C GLY A 116 -5.26 6.84 -2.16
N ILE A 117 -5.96 7.92 -2.50
CA ILE A 117 -6.76 8.05 -3.71
C ILE A 117 -6.17 9.23 -4.47
N VAL A 118 -5.03 9.02 -5.14
CA VAL A 118 -4.92 9.64 -6.46
C VAL A 118 -6.07 9.03 -7.28
N SER A 119 -7.25 9.62 -7.14
CA SER A 119 -8.18 9.68 -8.25
C SER A 119 -7.36 10.35 -9.33
N LEU A 120 -6.69 9.52 -10.12
CA LEU A 120 -6.27 9.81 -11.48
C LEU A 120 -7.52 9.91 -12.36
N GLU A 121 -8.60 10.46 -11.83
CA GLU A 121 -9.38 11.38 -12.62
C GLU A 121 -8.52 12.64 -12.55
N PRO A 122 -7.78 12.99 -13.62
CA PRO A 122 -7.28 14.34 -13.71
C PRO A 122 -8.45 15.26 -13.32
N MET A 123 -8.17 16.41 -12.72
CA MET A 123 -9.08 17.53 -12.96
C MET A 123 -9.15 17.65 -14.49
N GLU A 124 -10.13 16.98 -15.09
CA GLU A 124 -10.35 17.08 -16.50
C GLU A 124 -10.56 18.57 -16.69
N PRO A 125 -9.83 19.20 -17.64
CA PRO A 125 -10.20 20.55 -18.02
C PRO A 125 -11.71 20.53 -18.26
N MET A 126 -12.38 21.60 -17.88
CA MET A 126 -13.75 21.88 -18.26
C MET A 126 -13.82 21.93 -19.80
N ASP A 127 -13.71 20.77 -20.43
CA ASP A 127 -14.07 20.55 -21.80
C ASP A 127 -15.58 20.48 -21.76
N ASP A 128 -16.19 21.44 -22.46
CA ASP A 128 -17.60 21.54 -22.75
C ASP A 128 -18.07 20.26 -23.50
N GLU A 129 -18.07 19.11 -22.84
CA GLU A 129 -18.72 17.91 -23.34
C GLU A 129 -20.19 18.00 -22.87
N PRO A 130 -21.16 18.09 -23.79
CA PRO A 130 -22.55 18.31 -23.43
C PRO A 130 -23.01 17.11 -22.61
N LEU A 131 -23.37 17.38 -21.35
CA LEU A 131 -24.06 16.47 -20.44
C LEU A 131 -25.08 15.66 -21.24
N GLY A 132 -24.75 14.40 -21.50
CA GLY A 132 -25.67 13.47 -22.10
C GLY A 132 -26.85 13.31 -21.16
N ASP A 133 -27.99 13.90 -21.53
CA ASP A 133 -29.39 13.63 -21.20
C ASP A 133 -29.79 13.12 -19.79
N ALA A 134 -28.90 13.16 -18.81
CA ALA A 134 -29.12 12.64 -17.48
C ALA A 134 -29.36 13.81 -16.52
N CYS A 135 -30.63 14.09 -16.28
CA CYS A 135 -31.05 15.01 -15.26
C CYS A 135 -30.97 14.37 -13.86
N PRO A 136 -30.71 15.15 -12.79
CA PRO A 136 -30.72 14.66 -11.42
C PRO A 136 -32.09 14.03 -11.07
N PRO A 137 -32.12 13.06 -10.14
CA PRO A 137 -33.36 12.35 -9.78
C PRO A 137 -34.47 13.33 -9.37
N GLY A 138 -35.63 13.24 -10.04
CA GLY A 138 -36.77 14.15 -9.87
C GLY A 138 -36.94 15.19 -10.98
N THR A 139 -36.08 15.18 -12.00
CA THR A 139 -36.17 16.10 -13.15
C THR A 139 -36.02 15.36 -14.47
N ILE A 140 -36.66 15.85 -15.53
CA ILE A 140 -36.61 15.28 -16.89
C ILE A 140 -36.01 16.27 -17.89
N VAL A 141 -35.40 15.77 -18.97
CA VAL A 141 -34.88 16.60 -20.06
C VAL A 141 -36.02 17.03 -20.99
N VAL A 142 -36.23 18.35 -21.12
CA VAL A 142 -37.08 18.96 -22.14
C VAL A 142 -36.28 20.06 -22.83
N ASP A 143 -36.18 20.00 -24.16
CA ASP A 143 -35.39 20.94 -24.99
C ASP A 143 -33.95 21.17 -24.50
N GLY A 144 -33.30 20.11 -24.02
CA GLY A 144 -31.92 20.15 -23.52
C GLY A 144 -31.77 20.83 -22.15
N ARG A 145 -32.86 21.00 -21.39
CA ARG A 145 -32.84 21.54 -20.03
C ARG A 145 -33.54 20.58 -19.07
N CYS A 146 -33.03 20.50 -17.85
CA CYS A 146 -33.71 19.76 -16.79
C CYS A 146 -34.86 20.61 -16.23
N ILE A 147 -36.06 20.02 -16.22
CA ILE A 147 -37.23 20.58 -15.59
C ILE A 147 -37.73 19.64 -14.50
N ASP A 148 -38.22 20.19 -13.40
CA ASP A 148 -38.88 19.44 -12.34
C ASP A 148 -40.22 18.92 -12.86
N GLU A 149 -40.49 17.62 -12.65
CA GLU A 149 -41.75 17.01 -13.08
C GLU A 149 -42.96 17.67 -12.39
N ASP A 150 -42.75 18.36 -11.27
CA ASP A 150 -43.79 19.07 -10.51
C ASP A 150 -44.14 20.47 -11.09
N LEU A 151 -43.46 20.93 -12.14
CA LEU A 151 -43.65 22.29 -12.72
C LEU A 151 -44.40 22.31 -14.07
N MET A 152 -45.05 21.21 -14.48
CA MET A 152 -45.88 21.15 -15.71
C MET A 152 -47.34 21.64 -15.56
N ILE A 153 -47.58 22.54 -14.62
CA ILE A 153 -48.83 23.31 -14.49
C ILE A 153 -48.37 24.76 -14.28
N GLU A 154 -48.55 25.74 -15.17
CA GLU A 154 -49.68 26.02 -16.05
C GLU A 154 -49.19 26.85 -17.26
N GLU A 155 -49.33 26.32 -18.48
CA GLU A 155 -49.47 27.18 -19.65
C GLU A 155 -50.96 27.34 -19.94
N GLU A 156 -51.63 28.24 -19.21
CA GLU A 156 -52.85 28.83 -19.72
C GLU A 156 -52.46 29.84 -20.82
N PRO A 157 -52.83 29.63 -22.09
CA PRO A 157 -52.64 30.66 -23.09
C PRO A 157 -53.59 31.81 -22.75
N ALA A 158 -53.02 32.98 -22.44
CA ALA A 158 -53.78 34.22 -22.33
C ALA A 158 -54.53 34.44 -23.66
N ALA A 159 -55.82 34.11 -23.64
CA ALA A 159 -56.71 34.27 -24.77
C ALA A 159 -56.82 35.74 -25.13
N GLU A 160 -56.50 36.02 -26.38
CA GLU A 160 -56.83 37.23 -27.12
C GLU A 160 -58.35 37.53 -27.01
N LYS A 161 -58.71 38.65 -26.35
CA LYS A 161 -59.81 39.54 -26.76
C LYS A 161 -59.82 40.88 -26.03
#